data_AF-A0A7W2MD42-F1
#
_entry.id   AF-A0A7W2MD42-F1
#
_cell.length_a   1.000
_cell.length_b   1.000
_cell.length_c   1.000
_cell.angle_alpha   90.00
_cell.angle_beta   90.00
_cell.angle_gamma   90.00
#
_symmetry.space_group_name_H-M   'P 1'
#
loop_
_entity.id
_entity.type
_entity.pdbx_description
1 polymer ?
#
loop_
_entity_poly.entity_id
_entity_poly.type
_entity_poly.pdbx_seq_one_letter_code
_entity_poly.pdbx_strand_id
1 'polypeptide(L)' 'MSSSQIDNLISMLNQIETNNNYKKTDEETAMIVANHVKKFWARSMKANITKYADSDGSQLSPAIKLALAQL' A
#
# COMPACT_ATOMS: atom_id res chain seq x y z
N MET A 1 1.80 15.52 10.23
CA MET A 1 1.05 14.24 10.24
C MET A 1 1.47 13.51 11.49
N SER A 2 0.56 12.93 12.28
CA SER A 2 1.03 12.07 13.37
C SER A 2 1.62 10.81 12.75
N SER A 3 2.80 10.39 13.21
CA SER A 3 3.43 9.12 12.82
C SER A 3 2.43 7.97 12.88
N SER A 4 1.61 7.95 13.93
CA SER A 4 0.56 6.95 14.15
C SER A 4 -0.42 6.76 12.98
N GLN A 5 -0.76 7.81 12.21
CA GLN A 5 -1.69 7.65 11.09
C GLN A 5 -1.04 6.92 9.91
N ILE A 6 0.21 7.25 9.59
CA ILE A 6 0.95 6.58 8.51
C ILE A 6 1.27 5.13 8.90
N ASP A 7 1.70 4.90 10.15
CA ASP A 7 1.99 3.57 10.66
C ASP A 7 0.77 2.63 10.55
N ASN A 8 -0.43 3.15 10.83
CA ASN A 8 -1.68 2.40 10.64
C ASN A 8 -1.95 2.06 9.16
N LEU A 9 -1.73 3.00 8.23
CA LEU A 9 -1.91 2.75 6.80
C LEU A 9 -0.91 1.70 6.28
N ILE A 10 0.33 1.74 6.74
CA ILE A 10 1.37 0.76 6.42
C ILE A 10 0.94 -0.62 6.93
N SER A 11 0.50 -0.72 8.19
CA SER A 11 0.00 -1.96 8.78
C SER A 11 -1.18 -2.54 7.98
N MET A 12 -2.13 -1.69 7.56
CA MET A 12 -3.24 -2.12 6.71
C MET A 12 -2.76 -2.64 5.35
N LEU A 13 -1.81 -1.98 4.68
CA LEU A 13 -1.27 -2.45 3.41
C LEU A 13 -0.58 -3.80 3.55
N ASN A 14 0.23 -3.96 4.60
CA ASN A 14 0.90 -5.22 4.89
C ASN A 14 -0.11 -6.37 5.12
N GLN A 15 -1.22 -6.10 5.80
CA GLN A 15 -2.30 -7.09 5.98
C GLN A 15 -2.97 -7.44 4.65
N ILE A 16 -3.26 -6.45 3.80
CA ILE A 16 -3.85 -6.69 2.47
C ILE A 16 -2.90 -7.53 1.61
N GLU A 17 -1.62 -7.17 1.55
CA GLU A 17 -0.59 -7.92 0.82
C GLU A 17 -0.49 -9.37 1.33
N THR A 18 -0.27 -9.54 2.64
CA THR A 18 -0.08 -10.86 3.28
C THR A 18 -1.26 -11.79 3.03
N ASN A 19 -2.48 -11.27 3.02
CA ASN A 19 -3.68 -12.06 2.76
C ASN A 19 -3.85 -12.46 1.29
N ASN A 20 -3.12 -11.82 0.37
CA ASN A 20 -3.29 -12.00 -1.07
C ASN A 20 -2.06 -12.53 -1.82
N ASN A 21 -0.90 -12.62 -1.17
CA ASN A 21 0.38 -12.98 -1.83
C ASN A 21 0.60 -14.49 -2.09
N TYR A 22 -0.28 -15.38 -1.59
CA TYR A 22 -0.07 -16.82 -1.73
C TYR A 22 0.03 -17.25 -3.20
N LYS A 23 1.18 -17.86 -3.55
CA LYS A 23 1.55 -18.32 -4.89
C LYS A 23 1.39 -17.25 -5.99
N LYS A 24 1.65 -15.98 -5.65
CA LYS A 24 1.62 -14.85 -6.58
C LYS A 24 2.96 -14.15 -6.64
N THR A 25 3.24 -13.53 -7.78
CA THR A 25 4.37 -12.61 -7.91
C THR A 25 4.07 -11.27 -7.22
N ASP A 26 5.09 -10.43 -7.10
CA ASP A 26 4.91 -9.07 -6.58
C ASP A 26 3.98 -8.25 -7.47
N GLU A 27 4.05 -8.42 -8.80
CA GLU A 27 3.16 -7.74 -9.75
C GLU A 27 1.71 -8.18 -9.60
N GLU A 28 1.47 -9.50 -9.50
CA GLU A 28 0.13 -10.05 -9.30
C GLU A 28 -0.48 -9.59 -7.97
N THR A 29 0.32 -9.61 -6.90
CA THR A 29 -0.08 -9.12 -5.59
C THR A 29 -0.34 -7.60 -5.62
N ALA A 30 0.52 -6.84 -6.31
CA ALA A 30 0.39 -5.39 -6.46
C ALA A 30 -0.93 -4.99 -7.13
N MET A 31 -1.36 -5.70 -8.17
CA MET A 31 -2.65 -5.44 -8.82
C MET A 31 -3.83 -5.61 -7.85
N ILE A 32 -3.78 -6.62 -6.97
CA ILE A 32 -4.83 -6.87 -5.98
C ILE A 32 -4.84 -5.76 -4.93
N VAL A 33 -3.66 -5.40 -4.39
CA VAL A 33 -3.50 -4.33 -3.41
C VAL A 33 -3.97 -2.99 -3.99
N ALA A 34 -3.55 -2.65 -5.21
CA ALA A 34 -3.94 -1.41 -5.88
C ALA A 34 -5.46 -1.33 -6.07
N ASN A 35 -6.09 -2.42 -6.52
CA ASN A 35 -7.54 -2.49 -6.66
C ASN A 35 -8.28 -2.30 -5.33
N HIS A 36 -7.78 -2.90 -4.25
CA HIS A 36 -8.36 -2.73 -2.92
C HIS A 36 -8.27 -1.27 -2.46
N VAL A 37 -7.08 -0.67 -2.56
CA VAL A 37 -6.85 0.74 -2.16
C VAL A 37 -7.70 1.69 -3.00
N LYS A 38 -7.80 1.49 -4.33
CA LYS A 38 -8.64 2.32 -5.20
C LYS A 38 -10.11 2.32 -4.77
N LYS A 39 -10.65 1.13 -4.48
CA LYS A 39 -12.07 0.92 -4.17
C LYS A 39 -12.45 1.36 -2.75
N PHE A 40 -11.60 1.09 -1.76
CA PHE A 40 -12.01 1.16 -0.36
C PHE A 40 -11.36 2.30 0.42
N TRP A 41 -10.26 2.88 -0.05
CA TRP A 41 -9.59 3.95 0.70
C TRP A 41 -10.12 5.33 0.31
N ALA A 42 -10.21 6.21 1.31
CA ALA A 42 -10.51 7.62 1.09
C ALA A 42 -9.39 8.31 0.30
N ARG A 43 -9.72 9.43 -0.37
CA ARG A 43 -8.73 10.23 -1.14
C ARG A 43 -7.55 10.68 -0.28
N SER A 44 -7.80 11.06 0.97
CA SER A 44 -6.75 11.47 1.92
C SER A 44 -5.81 10.34 2.29
N MET A 45 -6.32 9.12 2.50
CA MET A 45 -5.48 7.95 2.81
C MET A 45 -4.52 7.64 1.67
N LYS A 46 -5.03 7.65 0.43
CA LYS A 46 -4.22 7.47 -0.79
C LYS A 46 -3.12 8.53 -0.89
N ALA A 47 -3.48 9.80 -0.78
CA ALA A 47 -2.52 10.90 -0.85
C ALA A 47 -1.44 10.80 0.25
N ASN A 48 -1.82 10.43 1.47
CA ASN A 48 -0.89 10.30 2.59
C ASN A 48 0.13 9.18 2.36
N ILE A 49 -0.32 8.01 1.90
CA ILE A 49 0.59 6.88 1.72
C ILE A 49 1.46 7.02 0.47
N THR A 50 0.94 7.60 -0.61
CA THR A 50 1.76 7.94 -1.79
C THR A 50 2.84 8.94 -1.42
N LYS A 51 2.50 9.99 -0.66
CA LYS A 51 3.50 10.95 -0.16
C LYS A 51 4.58 10.28 0.70
N TYR A 52 4.22 9.34 1.56
CA TYR A 52 5.19 8.58 2.35
C TYR A 52 6.10 7.72 1.47
N ALA A 53 5.53 7.05 0.45
CA ALA A 53 6.27 6.24 -0.50
C ALA A 53 7.30 7.05 -1.29
N ASP A 54 6.96 8.29 -1.67
CA ASP A 54 7.86 9.19 -2.41
C ASP A 54 8.99 9.78 -1.54
N SER A 55 8.81 9.88 -0.22
CA SER A 55 9.79 10.50 0.68
C SER A 55 10.74 9.51 1.35
N ASP A 56 10.21 8.40 1.87
CA ASP A 56 10.98 7.40 2.64
C ASP A 56 10.62 6.02 2.11
N GLY A 57 9.37 5.59 2.33
CA GLY A 57 8.86 4.31 1.79
C GLY A 57 9.66 3.08 2.22
N SER A 58 10.58 3.19 3.20
CA SER A 58 11.46 2.09 3.63
C SER A 58 10.69 0.90 4.21
N GLN A 59 9.53 1.16 4.80
CA GLN A 59 8.67 0.12 5.39
C GLN A 59 7.71 -0.53 4.38
N LEU A 60 7.73 -0.11 3.12
CA LEU A 60 6.86 -0.68 2.08
C LEU A 60 7.57 -1.80 1.34
N SER A 61 6.90 -2.93 1.18
CA SER A 61 7.36 -4.05 0.36
C SER A 61 7.42 -3.67 -1.13
N PRO A 62 8.16 -4.42 -1.98
CA PRO A 62 8.15 -4.22 -3.43
C PRO A 62 6.74 -4.29 -4.02
N ALA A 63 5.94 -5.28 -3.63
CA ALA A 63 4.56 -5.43 -4.09
C ALA A 63 3.69 -4.21 -3.73
N ILE A 64 3.81 -3.67 -2.51
CA ILE A 64 3.08 -2.46 -2.11
C ILE A 64 3.56 -1.24 -2.92
N LYS A 65 4.88 -1.06 -3.13
CA LYS A 65 5.40 0.05 -3.94
C LYS A 65 4.87 -0.01 -5.37
N LEU A 66 4.86 -1.19 -5.98
CA LEU A 66 4.25 -1.42 -7.29
C LEU A 66 2.75 -1.12 -7.29
N ALA A 67 2.04 -1.43 -6.21
CA ALA A 67 0.61 -1.14 -6.10
C ALA A 67 0.34 0.37 -6.02
N LEU A 68 1.15 1.09 -5.24
CA LEU A 68 1.02 2.55 -5.09
C LEU A 68 1.34 3.30 -6.39
N ALA A 69 2.27 2.80 -7.19
CA ALA A 69 2.59 3.35 -8.51
C ALA A 69 1.44 3.21 -9.53
N GLN A 70 0.42 2.40 -9.23
CA GLN A 70 -0.75 2.19 -10.08
C GLN A 70 -1.97 3.04 -9.67
N LEU A 71 -1.92 3.78 -8.56
CA LEU A 71 -3.06 4.54 -8.01
C LEU A 71 -3.42 5.77 -8.83
#